data_AF-A0A5C4QWF4-F1
#
_entry.id   AF-A0A5C4QWF4-F1
#
_cell.length_a   1.000
_cell.length_b   1.000
_cell.length_c   1.000
_cell.angle_alpha   90.00
_cell.angle_beta   90.00
_cell.angle_gamma   90.00
#
_symmetry.space_group_name_H-M   'P 1'
#
loop_
_entity.id
_entity.type
_entity.pdbx_description
1 polymer ?
#
loop_
_entity_poly.entity_id
_entity_poly.type
_entity_poly.pdbx_seq_one_letter_code
_entity_poly.pdbx_strand_id
1 'polypeptide(L)' 'MSRPTGAHRVVVGVDRSFAGMQALRRAMQLARRDGAQLDAVRAWVFAPTWLPGTLTWRWQDECDRAALVYLRGVVDAA' A
#
# COMPACT_ATOMS: atom_id res chain seq x y z
N MET A 1 17.28 -8.34 -10.13
CA MET A 1 15.85 -8.69 -10.22
C MET A 1 15.28 -8.01 -11.46
N SER A 2 14.97 -8.79 -12.50
CA SER A 2 14.50 -8.24 -13.79
C SER A 2 13.12 -7.61 -13.65
N ARG A 3 12.97 -6.34 -14.02
CA ARG A 3 11.67 -5.66 -14.08
C ARG A 3 10.91 -6.17 -15.30
N PRO A 4 9.71 -6.77 -15.18
CA PRO A 4 8.95 -7.17 -16.35
C PRO A 4 8.57 -5.91 -17.14
N THR A 5 9.11 -5.77 -18.34
CA THR A 5 8.68 -4.77 -19.33
C THR A 5 7.47 -5.35 -20.05
N GLY A 6 6.24 -5.11 -19.55
CA GLY A 6 5.06 -5.57 -20.29
C GLY A 6 3.68 -5.45 -19.66
N ALA A 7 3.55 -5.24 -18.35
CA ALA A 7 2.23 -5.02 -17.74
C ALA A 7 2.04 -3.55 -17.39
N HIS A 8 0.99 -2.92 -17.94
CA HIS A 8 0.53 -1.61 -17.46
C HIS A 8 0.29 -1.72 -15.95
N ARG A 9 0.80 -0.76 -15.18
CA ARG A 9 0.76 -0.80 -13.71
C ARG A 9 0.28 0.53 -13.16
N VAL A 10 -0.63 0.47 -12.20
CA VAL A 10 -1.11 1.60 -11.42
C VAL A 10 -0.52 1.46 -10.01
N VAL A 11 0.14 2.50 -9.51
CA VAL A 11 0.67 2.55 -8.14
C VAL A 11 -0.09 3.61 -7.37
N VAL A 12 -0.60 3.28 -6.19
CA VAL A 12 -1.38 4.20 -5.35
C VAL A 12 -0.89 4.20 -3.91
N GLY A 13 -0.64 5.38 -3.35
CA GLY A 13 -0.37 5.54 -1.93
C GLY A 13 -1.65 5.42 -1.12
N VAL A 14 -1.61 4.66 -0.03
CA VAL A 14 -2.75 4.47 0.87
C VAL A 14 -2.42 4.87 2.30
N ASP A 15 -3.36 5.56 2.93
CA ASP A 15 -3.28 6.01 4.31
C ASP A 15 -4.67 6.00 4.96
N ARG A 16 -4.79 6.41 6.23
CA ARG A 16 -6.08 6.40 6.96
C ARG A 16 -6.97 7.60 6.63
N SER A 17 -6.61 8.42 5.66
CA SER A 17 -7.41 9.56 5.24
C SER A 17 -8.54 9.15 4.30
N PHE A 18 -9.59 9.97 4.26
CA PHE A 18 -10.65 9.86 3.25
C PHE A 18 -10.10 10.02 1.83
N ALA A 19 -9.14 10.94 1.64
CA ALA A 19 -8.50 11.15 0.34
C ALA A 19 -7.76 9.90 -0.14
N GLY A 20 -7.05 9.20 0.75
CA GLY A 20 -6.39 7.93 0.45
C GLY A 20 -7.37 6.84 0.03
N MET A 21 -8.52 6.73 0.69
CA MET A 21 -9.57 5.78 0.30
C MET A 21 -10.15 6.11 -1.09
N GLN A 22 -10.40 7.39 -1.38
CA GLN A 22 -10.88 7.82 -2.70
C GLN A 22 -9.83 7.57 -3.80
N ALA A 23 -8.55 7.80 -3.51
CA ALA A 23 -7.45 7.50 -4.41
C ALA A 23 -7.39 6.01 -4.74
N LEU A 24 -7.50 5.14 -3.73
CA LEU A 24 -7.51 3.68 -3.93
C LEU A 24 -8.71 3.23 -4.77
N ARG A 25 -9.93 3.72 -4.47
CA ARG A 25 -11.12 3.44 -5.26
C ARG A 25 -10.94 3.83 -6.74
N ARG A 26 -10.37 5.01 -6.99
CA ARG A 26 -10.11 5.47 -8.36
C ARG A 26 -9.04 4.62 -9.06
N ALA A 27 -7.97 4.27 -8.35
CA ALA A 27 -6.90 3.44 -8.87
C ALA A 27 -7.40 2.03 -9.27
N MET A 28 -8.30 1.42 -8.48
CA MET A 28 -8.95 0.17 -8.82
C MET A 28 -9.76 0.25 -10.13
N GLN A 29 -10.51 1.34 -10.32
CA GLN A 29 -11.27 1.55 -11.56
C GLN A 29 -10.35 1.67 -12.78
N LEU A 30 -9.24 2.42 -12.65
CA LEU A 30 -8.24 2.57 -13.71
C LEU A 30 -7.57 1.24 -14.04
N ALA A 31 -7.11 0.52 -13.01
CA ALA A 31 -6.45 -0.77 -13.18
C ALA A 31 -7.37 -1.79 -13.86
N ARG A 32 -8.64 -1.85 -13.45
CA ARG A 32 -9.64 -2.74 -14.05
C ARG A 32 -9.97 -2.38 -15.49
N ARG A 33 -10.08 -1.08 -15.80
CA ARG A 33 -10.35 -0.59 -17.16
C ARG A 33 -9.21 -0.95 -18.11
N ASP A 34 -7.97 -0.83 -17.64
CA ASP A 34 -6.77 -0.92 -18.48
C ASP A 34 -6.13 -2.32 -18.44
N GLY A 35 -6.74 -3.29 -17.74
CA GLY A 35 -6.16 -4.63 -17.54
C GLY A 35 -4.81 -4.59 -16.81
N ALA A 36 -4.60 -3.56 -15.99
CA ALA A 36 -3.33 -3.24 -15.36
C ALA A 36 -3.20 -3.83 -13.95
N GLN A 37 -1.98 -4.13 -13.53
CA GLN A 37 -1.67 -4.50 -12.15
C GLN A 37 -1.85 -3.27 -11.23
N LEU A 38 -2.48 -3.43 -10.07
CA LEU A 38 -2.58 -2.40 -9.05
C LEU A 38 -1.67 -2.73 -7.86
N ASP A 39 -0.73 -1.82 -7.57
CA ASP A 39 0.11 -1.89 -6.38
C ASP A 39 -0.31 -0.79 -5.39
N ALA A 40 -0.95 -1.17 -4.28
CA ALA A 40 -1.30 -0.27 -3.18
C ALA A 40 -0.16 -0.22 -2.15
N VAL A 41 0.33 0.98 -1.83
CA VAL A 41 1.55 1.18 -1.04
C VAL A 41 1.27 2.02 0.20
N ARG A 42 1.66 1.53 1.37
CA ARG A 42 1.59 2.27 2.64
C ARG A 42 2.98 2.55 3.16
N ALA A 43 3.26 3.82 3.45
CA ALA A 43 4.50 4.23 4.10
C ALA A 43 4.31 4.30 5.63
N TRP A 44 5.32 3.88 6.36
CA TRP A 44 5.37 3.93 7.83
C TRP A 44 6.54 4.81 8.24
N VAL A 45 6.27 5.75 9.16
CA VAL A 45 7.33 6.57 9.77
C VAL A 45 7.70 5.92 11.09
N PHE A 46 8.97 5.53 11.23
CA PHE A 46 9.54 5.06 12.48
C PHE A 46 10.37 6.16 13.11
N ALA A 47 10.45 6.18 14.44
CA ALA A 47 11.38 7.07 15.14
C ALA A 47 12.83 6.82 14.68
N PRO A 48 13.70 7.84 14.66
CA PRO A 48 15.01 7.75 14.05
C PRO A 48 15.91 6.64 14.62
N THR A 49 16.68 6.01 13.74
CA THR A 49 17.51 4.81 13.98
C THR A 49 18.64 4.95 15.01
N TRP A 50 18.89 6.16 15.53
CA TRP A 50 19.92 6.43 16.55
C TRP A 50 19.46 6.14 18.00
N LEU A 51 18.21 5.74 18.21
CA LEU A 51 17.74 5.21 19.50
C LEU A 51 17.72 3.67 19.50
N PRO A 52 18.24 2.97 20.53
CA PRO A 52 18.07 1.53 20.66
C PRO A 52 16.58 1.15 20.65
N GLY A 53 16.15 0.30 19.69
CA GLY A 53 14.74 -0.13 19.54
C GLY A 53 14.07 0.21 18.19
N THR A 54 14.80 0.87 17.28
CA THR A 54 14.28 1.45 16.02
C THR A 54 14.66 0.65 14.77
N LEU A 55 14.90 -0.65 14.94
CA LEU A 55 15.23 -1.55 13.83
C LEU A 55 13.98 -1.78 12.97
N THR A 56 13.91 -1.11 11.81
CA THR A 56 12.74 -1.11 10.91
C THR A 56 12.31 -2.50 10.45
N TRP A 57 13.24 -3.44 10.30
CA TRP A 57 12.95 -4.84 9.98
C TRP A 57 12.18 -5.59 11.08
N ARG A 58 12.31 -5.18 12.35
CA ARG A 58 11.56 -5.78 13.46
C ARG A 58 10.06 -5.52 13.37
N TRP A 59 9.68 -4.47 12.65
CA TRP A 59 8.30 -4.02 12.49
C TRP A 59 7.67 -4.48 11.18
N GLN A 60 8.40 -5.25 10.36
CA GLN A 60 7.94 -5.69 9.04
C GLN A 60 6.64 -6.50 9.16
N ASP A 61 6.60 -7.52 10.02
CA ASP A 61 5.41 -8.34 10.24
C ASP A 61 4.20 -7.52 10.72
N GLU A 62 4.44 -6.53 11.58
CA GLU A 62 3.37 -5.65 12.11
C GLU A 62 2.85 -4.71 11.02
N CYS A 63 3.74 -4.17 10.18
CA CYS A 63 3.38 -3.34 9.04
C CYS A 63 2.62 -4.12 7.98
N ASP A 64 3.05 -5.35 7.68
CA ASP A 64 2.39 -6.25 6.74
C ASP A 64 0.99 -6.63 7.24
N ARG A 65 0.86 -6.96 8.53
CA ARG A 65 -0.44 -7.24 9.15
C ARG A 65 -1.36 -6.02 9.10
N ALA A 66 -0.86 -4.84 9.43
CA ALA A 66 -1.66 -3.61 9.41
C ALA A 66 -2.06 -3.19 7.99
N ALA A 67 -1.22 -3.46 6.98
CA ALA A 67 -1.57 -3.26 5.57
C ALA A 67 -2.73 -4.17 5.15
N LEU A 68 -2.71 -5.46 5.56
CA LEU A 68 -3.79 -6.40 5.28
C LEU A 68 -5.12 -6.00 5.95
N VAL A 69 -5.08 -5.55 7.21
CA VAL A 69 -6.28 -5.08 7.92
C VAL A 69 -6.89 -3.86 7.20
N TYR A 70 -6.06 -2.92 6.77
CA TYR A 70 -6.51 -1.75 6.01
C TYR A 70 -7.19 -2.17 4.69
N LEU A 71 -6.56 -3.05 3.91
CA LEU A 71 -7.11 -3.51 2.64
C LEU A 71 -8.45 -4.24 2.84
N ARG A 72 -8.57 -5.10 3.86
CA ARG A 72 -9.85 -5.75 4.19
C ARG A 72 -10.93 -4.73 4.51
N GLY A 73 -10.64 -3.75 5.38
CA GLY A 73 -11.60 -2.70 5.72
C GLY A 73 -12.08 -1.88 4.50
N VAL A 74 -11.20 -1.65 3.51
CA VAL A 74 -11.59 -0.98 2.26
C VAL A 74 -12.45 -1.89 1.39
N VAL A 75 -12.08 -3.17 1.24
CA VAL A 75 -12.81 -4.12 0.40
C VAL A 75 -14.19 -4.44 0.97
N ASP A 76 -14.30 -4.64 2.28
CA ASP A 76 -15.57 -4.95 2.95
C ASP A 76 -16.53 -3.76 2.98
N ALA A 77 -16.01 -2.53 2.82
CA ALA A 77 -16.79 -1.30 2.76
C ALA A 77 -17.17 -0.85 1.33
N ALA A 78 -16.81 -1.63 0.31
CA ALA A 78 -17.05 -1.35 -1.11
C ALA A 78 -18.17 -2.22 -1.68
#